data_AF-A0A972YJH3-F1
#
_entry.id   AF-A0A972YJH3-F1
#
_cell.length_a   1.000
_cell.length_b   1.000
_cell.length_c   1.000
_cell.angle_alpha   90.00
_cell.angle_beta   90.00
_cell.angle_gamma   90.00
#
_symmetry.space_group_name_H-M   'P 1'
#
loop_
_entity.id
_entity.type
_entity.pdbx_description
1 polymer ?
#
loop_
_entity_poly.entity_id
_entity_poly.type
_entity_poly.pdbx_seq_one_letter_code
_entity_poly.pdbx_strand_id
1 'polypeptide(L)'
;MALTHKGETAARAGELYAEIIFYLLQGHTLEEALFDKIGRHSYQILNSPFRRWIDKHEDEDVIGKQVSTACYLEDALPATLYLALKYERDLETGLVVNTRLGGDNCHRGTALGCILGAAGGCESIPGEWVAGLVDQGIYDQQGDALWELSTRGA
;
A
#
# COMPACT_ATOMS: atom_id res chain seq x y z
N MET A 1 9.90 6.95 13.42
CA MET A 1 10.92 6.69 12.37
C MET A 1 12.15 7.56 12.61
N ALA A 2 13.09 7.11 13.44
CA ALA A 2 14.33 7.85 13.74
C ALA A 2 15.61 7.03 13.55
N LEU A 3 15.48 5.75 13.17
CA LEU A 3 16.58 4.78 13.21
C LEU A 3 17.38 4.71 11.90
N THR A 4 16.75 4.93 10.74
CA THR A 4 17.41 4.75 9.43
C THR A 4 17.24 5.93 8.47
N HIS A 5 16.18 6.72 8.59
CA HIS A 5 15.94 7.92 7.79
C HIS A 5 15.75 9.12 8.72
N LYS A 6 16.62 10.13 8.58
CA LYS A 6 16.50 11.40 9.29
C LYS A 6 15.73 12.37 8.39
N GLY A 7 14.42 12.49 8.59
CA GLY A 7 13.60 13.42 7.82
C GLY A 7 12.13 13.31 8.19
N GLU A 8 11.49 14.47 8.39
CA GLU A 8 10.08 14.59 8.71
C GLU A 8 9.19 13.94 7.64
N THR A 9 9.56 14.07 6.36
CA THR A 9 8.81 13.51 5.23
C THR A 9 8.71 11.98 5.27
N ALA A 10 9.82 11.27 5.54
CA ALA A 10 9.81 9.82 5.62
C ALA A 10 8.99 9.33 6.82
N ALA A 11 9.10 10.02 7.96
CA ALA A 11 8.30 9.72 9.14
C ALA A 11 6.80 9.91 8.88
N ARG A 12 6.40 11.01 8.22
CA ARG A 12 5.01 11.25 7.81
C ARG A 12 4.49 10.18 6.86
N ALA A 13 5.29 9.72 5.90
CA ALA A 13 4.84 8.69 4.96
C ALA A 13 4.56 7.35 5.65
N GLY A 14 5.43 6.89 6.55
CA GLY A 14 5.13 5.65 7.27
C GLY A 14 4.04 5.79 8.32
N GLU A 15 3.78 6.99 8.86
CA GLU A 15 2.57 7.24 9.66
C GLU A 15 1.31 7.12 8.79
N LEU A 16 1.30 7.69 7.59
CA LEU A 16 0.20 7.52 6.64
C LEU A 16 -0.03 6.03 6.32
N TYR A 17 1.02 5.26 6.03
CA TYR A 17 0.86 3.82 5.81
C TYR A 17 0.27 3.12 7.04
N ALA A 18 0.72 3.44 8.25
CA ALA A 18 0.20 2.84 9.47
C ALA A 18 -1.29 3.17 9.69
N GLU A 19 -1.69 4.42 9.44
CA GLU A 19 -3.10 4.86 9.53
C GLU A 19 -3.98 4.15 8.50
N ILE A 20 -3.50 4.00 7.25
CA ILE A 20 -4.22 3.27 6.20
C ILE A 20 -4.47 1.82 6.65
N ILE A 21 -3.41 1.11 7.03
CA ILE A 21 -3.53 -0.30 7.45
C ILE A 21 -4.44 -0.42 8.67
N PHE A 22 -4.34 0.50 9.63
CA PHE A 22 -5.21 0.52 10.81
C PHE A 22 -6.69 0.57 10.43
N TYR A 23 -7.10 1.49 9.55
CA TYR A 23 -8.50 1.60 9.15
C TYR A 23 -8.98 0.44 8.27
N LEU A 24 -8.10 -0.09 7.39
CA LEU A 24 -8.42 -1.28 6.60
C LEU A 24 -8.69 -2.50 7.49
N LEU A 25 -7.87 -2.72 8.52
CA LEU A 25 -8.08 -3.81 9.48
C LEU A 25 -9.36 -3.65 10.32
N GLN A 26 -9.94 -2.45 10.38
CA GLN A 26 -11.26 -2.19 10.98
C GLN A 26 -12.44 -2.43 10.01
N GLY A 27 -12.16 -2.83 8.76
CA GLY A 27 -13.16 -3.11 7.74
C GLY A 27 -13.58 -1.89 6.92
N HIS A 28 -12.86 -0.78 7.00
CA HIS A 28 -13.07 0.35 6.08
C HIS A 28 -12.50 0.04 4.71
N THR A 29 -13.10 0.63 3.67
CA THR A 29 -12.46 0.64 2.34
C THR A 29 -11.27 1.59 2.33
N LEU A 30 -10.35 1.40 1.38
CA LEU A 30 -9.22 2.31 1.18
C LEU A 30 -9.70 3.72 0.85
N GLU A 31 -10.80 3.86 0.11
CA GLU A 31 -11.39 5.16 -0.21
C GLU A 31 -11.89 5.89 1.06
N GLU A 32 -12.61 5.20 1.95
CA GLU A 32 -13.03 5.73 3.25
C GLU A 32 -11.83 6.07 4.14
N ALA A 33 -10.83 5.19 4.20
CA ALA A 33 -9.63 5.41 5.01
C ALA A 33 -8.91 6.69 4.59
N LEU A 34 -8.64 6.87 3.30
CA LEU A 34 -7.89 8.01 2.78
C LEU A 34 -8.69 9.31 2.86
N PHE A 35 -9.97 9.31 2.47
CA PHE A 35 -10.70 10.55 2.26
C PHE A 35 -11.63 10.95 3.39
N ASP A 36 -12.14 9.99 4.18
CA ASP A 36 -13.10 10.27 5.26
C ASP A 36 -12.46 10.18 6.65
N LYS A 37 -11.56 9.21 6.88
CA LYS A 37 -10.95 8.98 8.20
C LYS A 37 -9.67 9.80 8.41
N ILE A 38 -8.73 9.69 7.48
CA ILE A 38 -7.43 10.37 7.56
C ILE A 38 -7.57 11.82 7.08
N GLY A 39 -8.12 12.00 5.88
CA GLY A 39 -8.45 13.29 5.32
C GLY A 39 -7.24 14.10 4.81
N ARG A 40 -7.51 15.01 3.87
CA ARG A 40 -6.50 15.78 3.12
C ARG A 40 -5.71 16.80 3.95
N HIS A 41 -6.24 17.18 5.10
CA HIS A 41 -5.56 18.11 6.01
C HIS A 41 -4.36 17.47 6.70
N SER A 42 -4.39 16.15 6.90
CA SER A 42 -3.34 15.39 7.58
C SER A 42 -2.15 15.11 6.65
N TYR A 43 -2.42 14.87 5.36
CA TYR A 43 -1.40 14.55 4.36
C TYR A 43 -1.70 15.22 3.01
N GLN A 44 -0.82 16.13 2.59
CA GLN A 44 -0.99 16.89 1.34
C GLN A 44 -1.07 16.00 0.10
N ILE A 45 -0.44 14.82 0.12
CA ILE A 45 -0.45 13.86 -0.99
C ILE A 45 -1.86 13.41 -1.38
N LEU A 46 -2.81 13.46 -0.44
CA LEU A 46 -4.22 13.10 -0.65
C LEU A 46 -4.99 14.16 -1.48
N ASN A 47 -4.36 15.27 -1.82
CA ASN A 47 -4.87 16.23 -2.82
C ASN A 47 -4.58 15.80 -4.26
N SER A 48 -3.78 14.74 -4.47
CA SER A 48 -3.53 14.20 -5.80
C SER A 48 -4.84 13.72 -6.45
N PRO A 49 -4.99 13.84 -7.77
CA PRO A 49 -6.26 13.61 -8.46
C PRO A 49 -6.50 12.10 -8.71
N PHE A 50 -6.37 11.26 -7.68
CA PHE A 50 -6.44 9.79 -7.79
C PHE A 50 -7.68 9.30 -8.54
N ARG A 51 -8.87 9.80 -8.19
CA ARG A 51 -10.13 9.43 -8.87
C ARG A 51 -10.06 9.74 -10.38
N ARG A 52 -9.55 10.91 -10.75
CA ARG A 52 -9.40 11.29 -12.16
C ARG A 52 -8.35 10.41 -12.87
N TRP A 53 -7.26 10.06 -12.18
CA TRP A 53 -6.25 9.16 -12.73
C TRP A 53 -6.85 7.78 -13.02
N ILE A 54 -7.60 7.23 -12.08
CA ILE A 54 -8.28 5.92 -12.23
C ILE A 54 -9.28 5.96 -13.39
N ASP A 55 -10.05 7.05 -13.51
CA ASP A 55 -11.10 7.16 -14.52
C ASP A 55 -10.61 7.43 -15.96
N LYS A 56 -9.42 8.03 -16.12
CA LYS A 56 -9.00 8.66 -17.39
C LYS A 56 -7.68 8.18 -17.96
N HIS A 57 -6.91 7.39 -17.21
CA HIS A 57 -5.56 7.03 -17.60
C HIS A 57 -5.28 5.55 -17.37
N GLU A 58 -4.53 4.98 -18.30
CA GLU A 58 -3.90 3.66 -18.13
C GLU A 58 -2.77 3.76 -17.10
N ASP A 59 -2.34 2.62 -16.56
CA ASP A 59 -1.37 2.59 -15.46
C ASP A 59 -0.02 3.22 -15.84
N GLU A 60 0.46 2.96 -17.06
CA GLU A 60 1.71 3.52 -17.59
C GLU A 60 1.61 5.03 -17.86
N ASP A 61 0.40 5.55 -18.07
CA ASP A 61 0.18 6.98 -18.23
C ASP A 61 0.24 7.70 -16.87
N VAL A 62 -0.23 7.05 -15.81
CA VAL A 62 -0.13 7.60 -14.45
C VAL A 62 1.30 7.43 -13.95
N ILE A 63 1.79 6.20 -13.89
CA ILE A 63 3.11 5.81 -13.42
C ILE A 63 4.07 5.79 -14.60
N GLY A 64 4.74 6.92 -14.80
CA GLY A 64 5.65 7.18 -15.91
C GLY A 64 5.52 8.60 -16.46
N LYS A 65 4.31 9.19 -16.44
CA LYS A 65 4.08 10.57 -16.92
C LYS A 65 3.52 11.52 -15.87
N GLN A 66 2.66 11.06 -14.96
CA GLN A 66 2.11 11.91 -13.88
C GLN A 66 2.97 11.81 -12.62
N VAL A 67 3.44 10.60 -12.29
CA VAL A 67 4.37 10.31 -11.21
C VAL A 67 5.50 9.43 -11.75
N SER A 68 6.71 9.59 -11.23
CA SER A 68 7.86 8.81 -11.70
C SER A 68 7.78 7.33 -11.29
N THR A 69 8.51 6.48 -12.00
CA THR A 69 8.75 5.08 -11.57
C THR A 69 9.86 4.96 -10.53
N ALA A 70 10.47 6.07 -10.12
CA ALA A 70 11.62 6.13 -9.22
C ALA A 70 11.27 5.96 -7.74
N CYS A 71 12.29 5.67 -6.93
CA CYS A 71 12.21 5.43 -5.48
C CYS A 71 12.07 6.73 -4.65
N TYR A 72 11.94 7.90 -5.26
CA TYR A 72 11.76 9.13 -4.49
C TYR A 72 10.39 9.11 -3.84
N LEU A 73 10.33 9.39 -2.54
CA LEU A 73 9.10 9.28 -1.75
C LEU A 73 7.95 10.11 -2.33
N GLU A 74 8.26 11.26 -2.93
CA GLU A 74 7.33 12.17 -3.59
C GLU A 74 6.62 11.53 -4.79
N ASP A 75 7.25 10.54 -5.45
CA ASP A 75 6.72 9.80 -6.59
C ASP A 75 6.21 8.41 -6.18
N ALA A 76 6.95 7.71 -5.32
CA ALA A 76 6.65 6.34 -4.92
C ALA A 76 5.36 6.24 -4.10
N LEU A 77 5.12 7.18 -3.17
CA LEU A 77 3.92 7.19 -2.35
C LEU A 77 2.63 7.37 -3.18
N PRO A 78 2.47 8.40 -4.04
CA PRO A 78 1.27 8.53 -4.85
C PRO A 78 1.12 7.38 -5.86
N ALA A 79 2.22 6.84 -6.43
CA ALA A 79 2.14 5.66 -7.29
C ALA A 79 1.56 4.45 -6.55
N THR A 80 2.02 4.17 -5.31
CA THR A 80 1.48 3.10 -4.46
C THR A 80 0.00 3.31 -4.17
N LEU A 81 -0.39 4.52 -3.72
CA LEU A 81 -1.79 4.81 -3.37
C LEU A 81 -2.72 4.74 -4.59
N TYR A 82 -2.26 5.15 -5.77
CA TYR A 82 -3.00 5.02 -7.02
C TYR A 82 -3.30 3.55 -7.34
N LEU A 83 -2.27 2.69 -7.35
CA LEU A 83 -2.46 1.26 -7.63
C LEU A 83 -3.32 0.61 -6.55
N ALA A 84 -3.11 0.95 -5.29
CA ALA A 84 -3.89 0.41 -4.19
C ALA A 84 -5.38 0.76 -4.31
N LEU A 85 -5.71 2.01 -4.66
CA LEU A 85 -7.10 2.43 -4.90
C LEU A 85 -7.71 1.76 -6.13
N LYS A 86 -6.93 1.62 -7.21
CA LYS A 86 -7.42 1.03 -8.47
C LYS A 86 -7.67 -0.48 -8.34
N TYR A 87 -6.82 -1.18 -7.59
CA TYR A 87 -6.80 -2.64 -7.48
C TYR A 87 -7.17 -3.16 -6.10
N GLU A 88 -7.87 -2.35 -5.28
CA GLU A 88 -8.22 -2.68 -3.88
C GLU A 88 -8.82 -4.10 -3.72
N ARG A 89 -9.61 -4.53 -4.71
CA ARG A 89 -10.33 -5.81 -4.70
C ARG A 89 -9.68 -6.91 -5.55
N ASP A 90 -8.52 -6.65 -6.12
CA ASP A 90 -7.80 -7.56 -7.03
C ASP A 90 -6.29 -7.44 -6.78
N LEU A 91 -5.86 -8.03 -5.67
CA LEU A 91 -4.47 -8.03 -5.23
C LEU A 91 -3.53 -8.61 -6.29
N GLU A 92 -3.93 -9.72 -6.92
CA GLU A 92 -3.13 -10.40 -7.92
C GLU A 92 -2.85 -9.47 -9.11
N THR A 93 -3.90 -8.89 -9.70
CA THR A 93 -3.74 -7.96 -10.82
C THR A 93 -2.93 -6.73 -10.40
N GLY A 94 -3.20 -6.16 -9.22
CA GLY A 94 -2.48 -4.99 -8.72
C GLY A 94 -0.97 -5.21 -8.58
N LEU A 95 -0.56 -6.37 -8.03
CA LEU A 95 0.85 -6.72 -7.88
C LEU A 95 1.52 -7.07 -9.22
N VAL A 96 0.82 -7.77 -10.11
CA VAL A 96 1.32 -8.06 -11.47
C VAL A 96 1.55 -6.77 -12.26
N VAL A 97 0.59 -5.84 -12.24
CA VAL A 97 0.71 -4.52 -12.90
C VAL A 97 1.88 -3.74 -12.31
N ASN A 98 2.00 -3.69 -10.98
CA ASN A 98 3.13 -3.05 -10.32
C ASN A 98 4.50 -3.57 -10.83
N THR A 99 4.64 -4.89 -10.97
CA THR A 99 5.87 -5.51 -11.48
C THR A 99 6.15 -5.07 -12.93
N ARG A 100 5.12 -5.02 -13.78
CA ARG A 100 5.24 -4.64 -15.20
C ARG A 100 5.61 -3.18 -15.42
N LEU A 101 5.19 -2.28 -14.53
CA LEU A 101 5.52 -0.85 -14.59
C LEU A 101 7.02 -0.55 -14.36
N GLY A 102 7.79 -1.52 -13.82
CA GLY A 102 9.24 -1.40 -13.65
C GLY A 102 9.66 -0.29 -12.67
N GLY A 103 10.91 0.15 -12.81
CA GLY A 103 11.55 1.09 -11.87
C GLY A 103 11.69 0.47 -10.49
N ASP A 104 11.30 1.21 -9.46
CA ASP A 104 11.30 0.75 -8.07
C ASP A 104 10.06 -0.09 -7.72
N ASN A 105 9.81 -1.13 -8.51
CA ASN A 105 8.64 -2.00 -8.35
C ASN A 105 8.72 -2.89 -7.11
N CYS A 106 9.91 -3.17 -6.59
CA CYS A 106 10.11 -4.02 -5.43
C CYS A 106 9.66 -3.30 -4.16
N HIS A 107 10.18 -2.09 -3.91
CA HIS A 107 9.77 -1.29 -2.77
C HIS A 107 8.27 -0.94 -2.83
N ARG A 108 7.80 -0.46 -4.00
CA ARG A 108 6.38 -0.18 -4.25
C ARG A 108 5.52 -1.43 -4.05
N GLY A 109 5.98 -2.59 -4.52
CA GLY A 109 5.30 -3.87 -4.39
C GLY A 109 5.13 -4.30 -2.94
N THR A 110 6.13 -4.07 -2.08
CA THR A 110 6.01 -4.34 -0.65
C THR A 110 4.92 -3.48 0.00
N ALA A 111 4.96 -2.16 -0.22
CA ALA A 111 3.97 -1.26 0.36
C ALA A 111 2.55 -1.52 -0.18
N LEU A 112 2.44 -1.75 -1.49
CA LEU A 112 1.19 -2.09 -2.16
C LEU A 112 0.62 -3.41 -1.64
N GLY A 113 1.46 -4.45 -1.50
CA GLY A 113 1.06 -5.76 -0.99
C GLY A 113 0.54 -5.69 0.44
N CYS A 114 1.15 -4.88 1.31
CA CYS A 114 0.63 -4.64 2.66
C CYS A 114 -0.78 -4.02 2.64
N ILE A 115 -1.01 -3.01 1.78
CA ILE A 115 -2.31 -2.33 1.68
C ILE A 115 -3.37 -3.28 1.13
N LEU A 116 -3.09 -3.93 -0.01
CA LEU A 116 -4.03 -4.82 -0.67
C LEU A 116 -4.32 -6.06 0.19
N GLY A 117 -3.30 -6.61 0.87
CA GLY A 117 -3.46 -7.73 1.78
C GLY A 117 -4.29 -7.37 3.02
N ALA A 118 -4.13 -6.16 3.57
CA ALA A 118 -4.97 -5.67 4.66
C ALA A 118 -6.43 -5.44 4.22
N ALA A 119 -6.64 -4.98 2.99
CA ALA A 119 -7.98 -4.74 2.44
C ALA A 119 -8.71 -6.05 2.06
N GLY A 120 -8.00 -7.01 1.46
CA GLY A 120 -8.57 -8.27 0.95
C GLY A 120 -8.49 -9.46 1.92
N GLY A 121 -7.66 -9.37 2.97
CA GLY A 121 -7.37 -10.47 3.88
C GLY A 121 -6.51 -11.59 3.26
N CYS A 122 -6.14 -12.59 4.06
CA CYS A 122 -5.23 -13.67 3.62
C CYS A 122 -5.77 -14.47 2.43
N GLU A 123 -7.10 -14.61 2.30
CA GLU A 123 -7.72 -15.35 1.19
C GLU A 123 -7.59 -14.63 -0.17
N SER A 124 -7.28 -13.34 -0.17
CA SER A 124 -7.04 -12.57 -1.40
C SER A 124 -5.66 -12.84 -2.03
N ILE A 125 -4.76 -13.50 -1.29
CA ILE A 125 -3.39 -13.77 -1.73
C ILE A 125 -3.36 -15.12 -2.45
N PRO A 126 -2.88 -15.19 -3.72
CA PRO A 126 -2.76 -16.45 -4.44
C PRO A 126 -1.92 -17.49 -3.67
N GLY A 127 -2.49 -18.67 -3.45
CA GLY A 127 -1.86 -19.71 -2.63
C GLY A 127 -0.51 -20.17 -3.20
N GLU A 128 -0.36 -20.21 -4.53
CA GLU A 128 0.91 -20.51 -5.18
C GLU A 128 2.00 -19.46 -4.92
N TRP A 129 1.64 -18.19 -4.68
CA TRP A 129 2.61 -17.15 -4.35
C TRP A 129 3.11 -17.31 -2.91
N VAL A 130 2.21 -17.65 -1.99
CA VAL A 130 2.57 -17.97 -0.61
C VAL A 130 3.47 -19.21 -0.55
N ALA A 131 3.12 -20.27 -1.28
CA ALA A 131 3.91 -21.50 -1.35
C ALA A 131 5.29 -21.30 -2.00
N GLY A 132 5.42 -20.29 -2.88
CA GLY A 132 6.68 -19.92 -3.52
C GLY A 132 7.57 -18.98 -2.71
N LEU A 133 7.10 -18.48 -1.56
CA LEU A 133 7.81 -17.49 -0.74
C LEU A 133 8.93 -18.15 0.06
N VAL A 134 10.15 -17.65 -0.07
CA VAL A 134 11.28 -18.05 0.79
C VAL A 134 10.95 -17.64 2.22
N ASP A 135 11.23 -18.52 3.19
CA ASP A 135 10.97 -18.29 4.61
C ASP A 135 9.49 -18.03 4.97
N GLN A 136 8.54 -18.54 4.16
CA GLN A 136 7.08 -18.44 4.41
C GLN A 136 6.71 -18.66 5.88
N GLY A 137 7.19 -19.73 6.51
CA GLY A 137 6.87 -20.04 7.91
C GLY A 137 7.31 -18.98 8.92
N ILE A 138 8.35 -18.19 8.62
CA ILE A 138 8.77 -17.07 9.46
C ILE A 138 7.75 -15.93 9.36
N TYR A 139 7.29 -15.62 8.14
CA TYR A 139 6.31 -14.56 7.93
C TYR A 139 4.95 -14.91 8.54
N ASP A 140 4.50 -16.16 8.40
CA ASP A 140 3.26 -16.63 9.03
C ASP A 140 3.36 -16.52 10.56
N GLN A 141 4.46 -16.98 11.15
CA GLN A 141 4.68 -16.87 12.60
C GLN A 141 4.67 -15.40 13.08
N GLN A 142 5.23 -14.48 12.30
CA GLN A 142 5.20 -13.06 12.61
C GLN A 142 3.78 -12.48 12.51
N GLY A 143 3.02 -12.87 11.48
CA GLY A 143 1.62 -12.49 11.32
C GLY A 143 0.76 -12.94 12.50
N ASP A 144 0.89 -14.21 12.89
CA ASP A 144 0.18 -14.79 14.05
C ASP A 144 0.55 -14.05 15.35
N ALA A 145 1.84 -13.79 15.58
CA ALA A 145 2.29 -13.07 16.77
C ALA A 145 1.74 -11.64 16.84
N LEU A 146 1.70 -10.93 15.70
CA LEU A 146 1.11 -9.59 15.62
C LEU A 146 -0.41 -9.62 15.86
N TRP A 147 -1.11 -10.61 15.31
CA TRP A 147 -2.53 -10.82 15.55
C TRP A 147 -2.82 -11.07 17.04
N GLU A 148 -2.07 -11.96 17.68
CA GLU A 148 -2.19 -12.21 19.12
C GLU A 148 -1.94 -10.94 19.95
N LEU A 149 -0.95 -10.13 19.60
CA LEU A 149 -0.69 -8.86 20.29
C LEU A 149 -1.86 -7.88 20.16
N SER A 150 -2.47 -7.79 18.98
CA SER A 150 -3.63 -6.91 18.74
C SER A 150 -4.88 -7.34 19.51
N THR A 151 -5.05 -8.63 19.76
CA THR A 151 -6.25 -9.19 20.43
C THR A 151 -6.11 -9.26 21.95
N ARG A 152 -4.88 -9.31 22.49
CA ARG A 152 -4.61 -9.27 23.95
C ARG A 152 -4.86 -7.91 24.59
N GLY A 153 -5.01 -6.84 23.81
CA GLY A 153 -5.28 -5.48 24.27
C GLY A 153 -6.76 -5.07 24.25
N ALA A 154 -7.68 -5.98 23.87
CA ALA A 154 -9.12 -5.74 23.79
C ALA A 154 -9.89 -6.29 25.01
#